data_AF-A0A0U1DXE9-F1
#
_entry.id   AF-A0A0U1DXE9-F1
#
_cell.length_a   1.000
_cell.length_b   1.000
_cell.length_c   1.000
_cell.angle_alpha   90.00
_cell.angle_beta   90.00
_cell.angle_gamma   90.00
#
_symmetry.space_group_name_H-M   'P 1'
#
loop_
_entity.id
_entity.type
_entity.pdbx_description
1 polymer ?
#
loop_
_entity_poly.entity_id
_entity_poly.type
_entity_poly.pdbx_seq_one_letter_code
_entity_poly.pdbx_strand_id
1 'polypeptide(L)'
;MRAAPLRWGAMTVFEDLDDYLAVPRVSGLAISPDGSRLVATVSTLNEKRNEFLSAIWELDPNGQQPARRLTHGVKGESAPVFTSGGDVLFLAVRPGEDDDSHRQPCGAYPPQAVRHSRR
;
A
#
# COMPACT_ATOMS: atom_id res chain seq x y z
N MET A 1 -22.03 -3.89 44.98
CA MET A 1 -21.49 -3.42 43.68
C MET A 1 -20.45 -4.42 43.22
N ARG A 2 -20.72 -5.18 42.15
CA ARG A 2 -19.75 -6.11 41.54
C ARG A 2 -19.19 -5.45 40.30
N ALA A 3 -17.87 -5.31 40.22
CA ALA A 3 -17.18 -4.92 39.00
C ALA A 3 -17.45 -5.99 37.92
N ALA A 4 -17.89 -5.55 36.74
CA ALA A 4 -17.96 -6.42 35.58
C ALA A 4 -16.54 -6.86 35.19
N PRO A 5 -16.27 -8.14 34.91
CA PRO A 5 -14.95 -8.57 34.49
C PRO A 5 -14.64 -7.91 33.15
N LEU A 6 -13.49 -7.22 33.09
CA LEU A 6 -12.90 -6.76 31.83
C LEU A 6 -12.59 -8.02 31.02
N ARG A 7 -13.32 -8.20 29.93
CA ARG A 7 -13.06 -9.23 28.92
C ARG A 7 -11.71 -8.92 28.28
N TRP A 8 -10.66 -9.57 28.77
CA TRP A 8 -9.31 -9.52 28.22
C TRP A 8 -9.12 -10.41 26.97
N GLY A 9 -10.21 -10.88 26.35
CA GLY A 9 -10.16 -11.89 25.29
C GLY A 9 -10.89 -11.47 24.01
N ALA A 10 -10.51 -10.36 23.40
CA ALA A 10 -10.66 -10.27 21.95
C ALA A 10 -9.36 -10.81 21.36
N MET A 11 -9.40 -11.94 20.66
CA MET A 11 -8.23 -12.44 19.93
C MET A 11 -7.72 -11.33 19.02
N THR A 12 -6.50 -10.89 19.29
CA THR A 12 -5.87 -9.84 18.50
C THR A 12 -5.11 -10.45 17.34
N VAL A 13 -4.86 -9.66 16.29
CA VAL A 13 -4.00 -10.07 15.15
C VAL A 13 -2.56 -10.40 15.57
N PHE A 14 -2.20 -10.23 16.84
CA PHE A 14 -0.87 -10.52 17.39
C PHE A 14 -0.74 -11.94 17.94
N GLU A 15 -1.84 -12.68 18.07
CA GLU A 15 -1.86 -14.04 18.64
C GLU A 15 -1.59 -15.12 17.59
N ASP A 16 -1.86 -14.82 16.32
CA ASP A 16 -1.63 -15.70 15.18
C ASP A 16 -0.68 -15.05 14.16
N LEU A 17 0.31 -15.82 13.68
CA LEU A 17 1.34 -15.30 12.77
C LEU A 17 0.77 -14.99 11.38
N ASP A 18 -0.18 -15.80 10.90
CA ASP A 18 -0.82 -15.59 9.61
C ASP A 18 -1.68 -14.33 9.62
N ASP A 19 -2.39 -14.07 10.71
CA ASP A 19 -3.15 -12.84 10.92
C ASP A 19 -2.23 -11.62 11.04
N TYR A 20 -1.13 -11.74 11.81
CA TYR A 20 -0.15 -10.68 11.93
C TYR A 20 0.48 -10.31 10.56
N LEU A 21 0.83 -11.31 9.76
CA LEU A 21 1.40 -11.10 8.42
C LEU A 21 0.39 -10.51 7.43
N ALA A 22 -0.92 -10.75 7.64
CA ALA A 22 -1.98 -10.21 6.80
C ALA A 22 -2.26 -8.71 7.04
N VAL A 23 -1.75 -8.13 8.14
CA VAL A 23 -1.92 -6.71 8.44
C VAL A 23 -1.29 -5.84 7.32
N PRO A 24 -2.08 -4.96 6.67
CA PRO A 24 -1.56 -4.05 5.64
C PRO A 24 -0.48 -3.11 6.18
N ARG A 25 0.57 -2.89 5.39
CA ARG A 25 1.68 -1.98 5.74
C ARG A 25 1.54 -0.67 4.99
N VAL A 26 1.55 0.45 5.70
CA VAL A 26 1.46 1.79 5.13
C VAL A 26 2.84 2.45 5.12
N SER A 27 3.23 3.03 3.99
CA SER A 27 4.51 3.71 3.79
C SER A 27 4.40 4.79 2.71
N GLY A 28 5.45 5.57 2.48
CA GLY A 28 5.52 6.50 1.33
C GLY A 28 4.36 7.48 1.28
N LEU A 29 4.13 8.24 2.35
CA LEU A 29 3.09 9.27 2.40
C LEU A 29 3.50 10.50 1.58
N ALA A 30 2.58 11.03 0.79
CA ALA A 30 2.75 12.28 0.07
C ALA A 30 1.44 13.08 0.06
N ILE A 31 1.54 14.40 0.25
CA ILE A 31 0.41 15.33 0.20
C ILE A 31 0.55 16.25 -1.01
N SER A 32 -0.57 16.60 -1.66
CA SER A 32 -0.57 17.55 -2.77
C SER A 32 -0.17 18.96 -2.30
N PRO A 33 0.39 19.82 -3.18
CA PRO A 33 0.77 21.18 -2.80
C PRO A 33 -0.36 22.03 -2.22
N ASP A 34 -1.60 21.78 -2.66
CA ASP A 34 -2.81 22.46 -2.16
C ASP A 34 -3.40 21.80 -0.88
N GLY A 35 -2.78 20.74 -0.37
CA GLY A 35 -3.22 20.01 0.83
C GLY A 35 -4.48 19.17 0.66
N SER A 36 -5.11 19.19 -0.52
CA SER A 36 -6.43 18.57 -0.73
C SER A 36 -6.39 17.06 -0.92
N ARG A 37 -5.22 16.49 -1.26
CA ARG A 37 -5.05 15.06 -1.54
C ARG A 37 -3.90 14.48 -0.74
N LEU A 38 -4.14 13.33 -0.12
CA LEU A 38 -3.13 12.52 0.56
C LEU A 38 -3.06 11.16 -0.13
N VAL A 39 -1.86 10.70 -0.45
CA VAL A 39 -1.64 9.33 -0.95
C VAL A 39 -0.64 8.59 -0.08
N ALA A 40 -0.77 7.27 -0.07
CA ALA A 40 0.16 6.37 0.60
C ALA A 40 0.43 5.14 -0.27
N THR A 41 1.58 4.52 -0.04
CA THR A 41 1.84 3.15 -0.51
C THR A 41 1.31 2.18 0.52
N VAL A 42 0.42 1.28 0.12
CA VAL A 42 -0.11 0.20 0.97
C VAL A 42 0.35 -1.14 0.41
N SER A 43 1.02 -1.94 1.24
CA SER A 43 1.48 -3.29 0.89
C SER A 43 0.65 -4.34 1.61
N THR A 44 0.10 -5.28 0.85
CA THR A 44 -0.69 -6.42 1.35
C THR A 44 -0.13 -7.73 0.79
N LEU A 45 -0.40 -8.85 1.46
CA LEU A 45 -0.11 -10.17 0.90
C LEU A 45 -0.88 -10.38 -0.41
N ASN A 46 -0.25 -11.05 -1.37
CA ASN A 46 -0.93 -11.56 -2.56
C ASN A 46 -1.86 -12.74 -2.20
N GLU A 47 -2.67 -13.18 -3.18
CA GLU A 47 -3.63 -14.28 -2.97
C GLU A 47 -2.95 -15.59 -2.51
N LYS A 48 -1.74 -15.85 -2.99
CA LYS A 48 -0.92 -17.02 -2.61
C LYS A 48 -0.24 -16.86 -1.24
N ARG A 49 -0.38 -15.70 -0.59
CA ARG A 49 0.22 -15.33 0.71
C ARG A 49 1.73 -15.54 0.79
N ASN A 50 2.43 -15.42 -0.33
CA ASN A 50 3.88 -15.69 -0.41
C ASN A 50 4.71 -14.45 -0.80
N GLU A 51 4.05 -13.33 -1.11
CA GLU A 51 4.68 -12.08 -1.50
C GLU A 51 3.83 -10.89 -1.04
N PHE A 52 4.47 -9.76 -0.76
CA PHE A 52 3.79 -8.49 -0.54
C PHE A 52 3.73 -7.69 -1.83
N LEU A 53 2.53 -7.30 -2.24
CA LEU A 53 2.31 -6.40 -3.36
C LEU A 53 1.91 -5.03 -2.84
N SER A 54 2.61 -4.00 -3.31
CA SER A 54 2.34 -2.62 -2.96
C SER A 54 1.47 -1.94 -4.02
N ALA A 55 0.60 -1.04 -3.59
CA ALA A 55 -0.16 -0.17 -4.48
C ALA A 55 -0.26 1.24 -3.90
N ILE A 56 -0.51 2.23 -4.76
CA ILE A 56 -0.79 3.60 -4.32
C ILE A 56 -2.28 3.71 -4.01
N TRP A 57 -2.58 4.24 -2.84
CA TRP A 57 -3.92 4.52 -2.35
C TRP A 57 -4.08 6.01 -2.10
N GLU A 58 -5.27 6.53 -2.35
CA GLU A 58 -5.68 7.85 -1.90
C GLU A 58 -6.41 7.72 -0.57
N LEU A 59 -6.07 8.61 0.35
CA LEU A 59 -6.63 8.73 1.68
C LEU A 59 -7.34 10.08 1.76
N ASP A 60 -8.50 10.13 2.41
CA ASP A 60 -9.13 11.40 2.75
C ASP A 60 -8.39 12.03 3.95
N PRO A 61 -7.77 13.22 3.81
CA PRO A 61 -7.10 13.90 4.91
C PRO A 61 -8.03 14.21 6.10
N ASN A 62 -9.34 14.32 5.85
CA ASN A 62 -10.36 14.61 6.87
C ASN A 62 -11.01 13.34 7.45
N GLY A 63 -10.68 12.16 6.92
CA GLY A 63 -11.21 10.87 7.38
C GLY A 63 -12.72 10.67 7.19
N GLN A 64 -13.36 11.42 6.29
CA GLN A 64 -14.79 11.32 5.99
C GLN A 64 -15.10 10.28 4.92
N GLN A 65 -14.18 10.05 3.99
CA GLN A 65 -14.31 9.06 2.92
C GLN A 65 -13.37 7.87 3.12
N PRO A 66 -13.77 6.65 2.72
CA PRO A 66 -12.90 5.49 2.76
C PRO A 66 -11.70 5.67 1.82
N ALA A 67 -10.57 5.04 2.18
CA ALA A 67 -9.40 4.98 1.31
C ALA A 67 -9.74 4.26 -0.01
N ARG A 68 -9.22 4.76 -1.13
CA ARG A 68 -9.40 4.12 -2.45
C ARG A 68 -8.06 3.77 -3.09
N ARG A 69 -8.00 2.60 -3.74
CA ARG A 69 -6.84 2.17 -4.51
C ARG A 69 -6.77 2.93 -5.83
N LEU A 70 -5.59 3.43 -6.21
CA LEU A 70 -5.35 4.14 -7.47
C LEU A 70 -4.64 3.27 -8.52
N THR A 71 -3.74 2.38 -8.08
CA THR A 71 -2.90 1.57 -8.98
C THR A 71 -3.15 0.08 -8.78
N HIS A 72 -3.01 -0.70 -9.87
CA HIS A 72 -3.37 -2.11 -9.92
C HIS A 72 -2.29 -2.98 -10.61
N GLY A 73 -1.03 -2.55 -10.59
CA GLY A 73 0.07 -3.27 -11.22
C GLY A 73 0.36 -4.59 -10.53
N VAL A 74 0.77 -5.57 -11.33
CA VAL A 74 0.95 -6.97 -10.91
C VAL A 74 2.14 -7.16 -9.98
N LYS A 75 3.21 -6.38 -10.17
CA LYS A 75 4.45 -6.42 -9.36
C LYS A 75 4.59 -5.25 -8.39
N GLY A 76 3.56 -4.41 -8.31
CA GLY A 76 3.42 -3.34 -7.35
C GLY A 76 4.01 -1.98 -7.76
N GLU A 77 3.61 -0.99 -6.97
CA GLU A 77 3.99 0.42 -7.13
C GLU A 77 4.43 1.05 -5.81
N SER A 78 5.28 2.08 -5.88
CA SER A 78 5.90 2.71 -4.70
C SER A 78 6.31 4.16 -4.94
N ALA A 79 6.81 4.81 -3.88
CA ALA A 79 7.40 6.15 -3.90
C ALA A 79 6.52 7.22 -4.58
N PRO A 80 5.26 7.40 -4.14
CA PRO A 80 4.40 8.41 -4.72
C PRO A 80 4.91 9.81 -4.36
N VAL A 81 4.88 10.72 -5.35
CA VAL A 81 5.15 12.15 -5.18
C VAL A 81 4.16 12.96 -5.99
N PHE A 82 3.83 14.15 -5.51
CA PHE A 82 2.98 15.07 -6.26
C PHE A 82 3.82 16.03 -7.12
N THR A 83 3.37 16.30 -8.34
CA THR A 83 3.84 17.46 -9.11
C THR A 83 3.24 18.75 -8.58
N SER A 84 3.78 19.90 -8.97
CA SER A 84 3.19 21.21 -8.68
C SER A 84 1.77 21.37 -9.25
N GLY A 85 1.44 20.66 -10.33
CA GLY A 85 0.11 20.61 -10.93
C GLY A 85 -0.87 19.66 -10.25
N GLY A 86 -0.43 18.91 -9.22
CA GLY A 86 -1.27 17.99 -8.45
C GLY A 86 -1.48 16.60 -9.07
N ASP A 87 -0.68 16.22 -10.06
CA ASP A 87 -0.60 14.84 -10.54
C ASP A 87 0.26 13.99 -9.60
N VAL A 88 -0.01 12.69 -9.56
CA VAL A 88 0.82 11.74 -8.81
C VAL A 88 1.78 11.05 -9.75
N LEU A 89 3.07 11.10 -9.43
CA LEU A 89 4.12 10.27 -10.03
C LEU A 89 4.49 9.16 -9.06
N PHE A 90 4.79 7.97 -9.56
CA PHE A 90 5.20 6.82 -8.75
C PHE A 90 6.12 5.89 -9.53
N LEU A 91 6.80 5.02 -8.81
CA LEU A 91 7.67 3.98 -9.33
C LEU A 91 6.88 2.67 -9.49
N ALA A 92 6.91 2.08 -10.68
CA ALA A 92 6.25 0.80 -10.97
C ALA A 92 7.27 -0.28 -11.34
N VAL A 93 7.12 -1.46 -10.75
CA VAL A 93 7.85 -2.67 -11.18
C VAL A 93 7.07 -3.30 -12.33
N ARG A 94 7.75 -3.60 -13.43
CA ARG A 94 7.17 -4.27 -14.60
C ARG A 94 7.64 -5.73 -14.63
N PRO A 95 6.75 -6.69 -14.93
CA PRO A 95 7.17 -8.08 -15.11
C PRO A 95 8.19 -8.18 -16.24
N GLY A 96 9.28 -8.91 -16.00
CA GLY A 96 10.20 -9.34 -17.06
C GLY A 96 9.67 -10.57 -17.79
N GLU A 97 10.25 -10.89 -18.96
CA GLU A 97 9.82 -12.02 -19.80
C GLU A 97 10.02 -13.41 -19.12
N ASP A 98 10.91 -13.51 -18.11
CA ASP A 98 11.26 -14.76 -17.41
C ASP A 98 10.77 -14.85 -15.94
N ASP A 99 9.82 -14.00 -15.54
CA ASP A 99 9.43 -13.80 -14.12
C ASP A 99 8.54 -14.91 -13.53
N ASP A 100 8.52 -16.10 -14.13
CA ASP A 100 7.84 -17.31 -13.62
C ASP A 100 8.75 -18.21 -12.76
N SER A 101 10.03 -17.87 -12.59
CA SER A 101 10.93 -18.69 -11.77
C SER A 101 11.94 -17.88 -10.94
N HIS A 102 11.89 -18.16 -9.63
CA HIS A 102 12.86 -17.78 -8.61
C HIS A 102 12.89 -16.31 -8.16
N ARG A 103 12.88 -16.17 -6.84
CA ARG A 103 12.94 -14.93 -6.05
C ARG A 103 14.07 -14.01 -6.55
N GLN A 104 13.71 -12.96 -7.28
CA GLN A 104 14.63 -11.89 -7.62
C GLN A 104 14.84 -10.99 -6.39
N PRO A 105 16.07 -10.57 -6.06
CA PRO A 105 16.28 -9.58 -5.01
C PRO A 105 15.65 -8.24 -5.43
N CYS A 106 15.12 -7.52 -4.44
CA CYS A 106 14.70 -6.13 -4.59
C CYS A 106 15.81 -5.33 -5.31
N GLY A 107 15.56 -4.88 -6.55
CA GLY A 107 16.46 -3.95 -7.26
C GLY A 107 17.02 -4.39 -8.61
N ALA A 108 16.61 -5.52 -9.19
CA ALA A 108 17.17 -5.99 -10.48
C ALA A 108 16.78 -5.14 -11.70
N TYR A 109 15.71 -4.34 -11.63
CA TYR A 109 15.34 -3.39 -12.68
C TYR A 109 15.04 -2.01 -12.11
N PRO A 110 15.49 -0.93 -12.78
CA PRO A 110 15.10 0.41 -12.37
C PRO A 110 13.58 0.52 -12.53
N PRO A 111 12.85 0.85 -11.45
CA PRO A 111 11.42 1.06 -11.56
C PRO A 111 11.13 2.23 -12.49
N GLN A 112 10.05 2.13 -13.26
CA GLN A 112 9.67 3.17 -14.20
C GLN A 112 8.79 4.22 -13.50
N ALA A 113 9.07 5.49 -13.74
CA ALA A 113 8.17 6.57 -13.34
C ALA A 113 6.89 6.51 -14.19
N VAL A 114 5.75 6.37 -13.53
CA VAL A 114 4.43 6.39 -14.15
C VAL A 114 3.66 7.59 -13.60
N ARG A 115 2.91 8.28 -14.47
CA ARG A 115 2.05 9.40 -14.11
C ARG A 115 0.60 8.94 -14.04
N HIS A 116 -0.09 9.28 -12.95
CA HIS A 116 -1.54 9.20 -12.86
C HIS A 116 -2.13 10.61 -12.91
N SER A 117 -2.76 10.94 -14.04
CA SER A 117 -3.44 12.21 -14.28
C SER A 117 -4.79 12.25 -13.56
N ARG A 118 -5.28 13.44 -13.20
CA ARG A 118 -6.70 13.64 -12.80
C ARG A 118 -7.64 13.02 -13.86
N ARG A 119 -8.64 12.26 -13.41
CA ARG A 119 -9.89 12.08 -14.15
C ARG A 119 -10.90 13.07 -13.62
#